data_AF-A0A0F9RS64-F1
#
_entry.id   AF-A0A0F9RS64-F1
#
_cell.length_a   1.000
_cell.length_b   1.000
_cell.length_c   1.000
_cell.angle_alpha   90.00
_cell.angle_beta   90.00
_cell.angle_gamma   90.00
#
_symmetry.space_group_name_H-M   'P 1'
#
loop_
_entity.id
_entity.type
_entity.pdbx_description
1 polymer ?
#
loop_
_entity_poly.entity_id
_entity_poly.type
_entity_poly.pdbx_seq_one_letter_code
_entity_poly.pdbx_strand_id
1 'polypeptide(L)' 'MASVYVRDFETRSVVKEIKVDNMVGTSNYDRFLMGLLHNMNLDKYYVDESEVEDDD' A
#
# COMPACT_ATOMS: atom_id res chain seq x y z
N MET A 1 4.06 12.15 -5.30
CA MET A 1 2.80 11.55 -4.80
C MET A 1 3.07 10.08 -4.65
N ALA A 2 2.93 9.49 -3.46
CA ALA A 2 3.25 8.08 -3.26
C ALA A 2 2.03 7.19 -3.54
N SER A 3 2.23 6.04 -4.19
CA SER A 3 1.17 5.03 -4.38
C SER A 3 1.52 3.73 -3.67
N VAL A 4 0.53 3.14 -3.03
CA VAL A 4 0.63 1.83 -2.37
C VAL A 4 -0.26 0.85 -3.12
N TYR A 5 0.31 -0.28 -3.51
CA TYR A 5 -0.41 -1.31 -4.25
C TYR A 5 -0.72 -2.50 -3.36
N VAL A 6 -1.95 -2.99 -3.43
CA VAL A 6 -2.36 -4.27 -2.86
C VAL A 6 -2.38 -5.29 -3.99
N ARG A 7 -1.66 -6.39 -3.81
CA ARG A 7 -1.54 -7.47 -4.79
C ARG A 7 -2.06 -8.78 -4.20
N ASP A 8 -2.59 -9.61 -5.08
CA ASP A 8 -3.00 -10.98 -4.77
C ASP A 8 -1.79 -11.92 -4.82
N PHE A 9 -1.61 -12.77 -3.80
CA PHE A 9 -0.44 -13.65 -3.68
C PHE A 9 -0.35 -14.69 -4.80
N GLU A 10 -1.49 -15.24 -5.22
CA GLU A 10 -1.51 -16.33 -6.20
C GLU A 10 -1.28 -15.81 -7.61
N THR A 11 -1.92 -14.69 -7.94
CA THR A 11 -1.94 -14.14 -9.31
C THR A 11 -0.95 -13.01 -9.53
N ARG A 12 -0.38 -12.43 -8.46
CA ARG A 12 0.49 -11.24 -8.46
C ARG A 12 -0.14 -9.98 -9.09
N SER A 13 -1.44 -10.04 -9.37
CA SER A 13 -2.16 -8.94 -10.00
C SER A 13 -2.47 -7.85 -8.97
N VAL A 14 -2.40 -6.59 -9.40
CA VAL A 14 -2.83 -5.46 -8.58
C VAL A 14 -4.34 -5.53 -8.43
N VAL A 15 -4.80 -5.68 -7.19
CA VAL A 15 -6.23 -5.69 -6.86
C VAL A 15 -6.72 -4.32 -6.42
N LYS A 16 -5.81 -3.48 -5.91
CA LYS A 16 -6.13 -2.11 -5.50
C LYS A 16 -4.89 -1.23 -5.52
N GLU A 17 -5.02 -0.04 -6.09
CA GLU A 17 -4.07 1.06 -5.96
C GLU A 17 -4.62 2.04 -4.91
N ILE A 18 -3.76 2.52 -4.02
CA ILE A 18 -4.11 3.53 -3.03
C ILE A 18 -3.12 4.69 -3.15
N LYS A 19 -3.64 5.83 -3.59
CA LYS A 19 -2.87 7.07 -3.69
C LYS A 19 -2.73 7.67 -2.30
N VAL A 20 -1.50 7.79 -1.85
CA VAL A 20 -1.12 8.46 -0.62
C VAL A 20 -0.65 9.85 -0.99
N ASP A 21 -1.54 10.82 -0.81
CA ASP A 21 -1.23 12.22 -1.08
C ASP A 21 -0.17 12.73 -0.09
N ASN A 22 0.63 13.73 -0.50
CA ASN A 22 1.79 14.28 0.23
C ASN A 22 1.47 14.84 1.65
N MET A 23 0.24 14.72 2.12
CA MET A 23 -0.21 15.12 3.46
C MET A 23 0.16 14.13 4.56
N VAL A 24 0.57 12.91 4.20
CA VAL A 24 0.93 11.87 5.17
C VAL A 24 2.43 11.93 5.42
N GLY A 25 2.88 12.85 6.29
CA GLY A 25 4.27 12.82 6.78
C GLY A 25 4.62 11.41 7.30
N THR A 26 5.89 11.01 7.20
CA THR A 26 6.39 9.63 7.44
C THR A 26 5.77 8.93 8.65
N SER A 27 5.55 9.62 9.78
CA SER A 27 4.93 9.02 10.98
C SER A 27 3.44 8.63 10.84
N ASN A 28 2.70 9.23 9.92
CA ASN A 28 1.30 8.89 9.64
C ASN A 28 1.18 7.79 8.58
N TYR A 29 2.22 7.57 7.77
CA TYR A 29 2.24 6.56 6.73
C TYR A 29 2.25 5.15 7.33
N ASP A 30 3.08 4.93 8.35
CA ASP A 30 3.12 3.66 9.09
C ASP A 30 1.77 3.32 9.72
N ARG A 31 1.07 4.31 10.29
CA ARG A 31 -0.26 4.10 10.88
C ARG A 31 -1.30 3.78 9.80
N PHE A 32 -1.23 4.45 8.66
CA PHE A 32 -2.09 4.18 7.52
C PHE A 32 -1.88 2.75 7.01
N LEU A 33 -0.63 2.33 6.79
CA LEU A 33 -0.29 0.96 6.39
C LEU A 33 -0.73 -0.07 7.43
N MET A 34 -0.49 0.18 8.71
CA MET A 34 -0.95 -0.72 9.79
C MET A 34 -2.47 -0.85 9.82
N GLY A 35 -3.21 0.24 9.64
CA GLY A 35 -4.67 0.21 9.53
C GLY A 35 -5.15 -0.55 8.29
N LEU A 36 -4.43 -0.42 7.18
CA LEU A 36 -4.71 -1.15 5.94
C LEU A 36 -4.51 -2.66 6.14
N LEU A 37 -3.35 -3.05 6.68
CA LEU A 37 -2.99 -4.43 6.95
C LEU A 37 -3.93 -5.09 7.96
N HIS A 38 -4.40 -4.35 8.98
CA HIS A 38 -5.34 -4.86 9.97
C HIS A 38 -6.69 -5.30 9.37
N ASN A 39 -7.13 -4.65 8.29
CA ASN A 39 -8.39 -4.97 7.61
C ASN A 39 -8.19 -5.89 6.40
N MET A 40 -6.95 -6.31 6.12
CA MET A 40 -6.61 -7.09 4.95
C MET A 40 -6.50 -8.57 5.30
N ASN A 41 -6.97 -9.43 4.39
CA ASN A 41 -6.67 -10.86 4.48
C ASN A 41 -5.23 -11.10 4.01
N LEU A 42 -4.29 -11.12 4.95
CA LEU A 42 -2.86 -11.26 4.69
C LEU A 42 -2.47 -12.65 4.16
N ASP A 43 -3.34 -13.66 4.24
CA ASP A 43 -3.09 -14.97 3.62
C ASP A 43 -3.31 -14.93 2.10
N LYS A 44 -4.05 -13.92 1.61
CA LYS A 44 -4.42 -13.78 0.20
C LYS A 44 -3.80 -12.55 -0.47
N TYR A 45 -3.58 -11.49 0.29
CA TYR A 45 -3.10 -10.22 -0.24
C TYR A 45 -1.87 -9.72 0.50
N TYR A 46 -1.00 -9.01 -0.22
CA TYR A 46 0.11 -8.28 0.37
C TYR A 46 0.19 -6.87 -0.17
N VAL A 47 0.84 -6.01 0.61
CA VAL A 47 1.17 -4.65 0.20
C VAL A 47 2.53 -4.67 -0.47
N ASP A 48 2.59 -4.12 -1.68
CA ASP A 48 3.82 -3.96 -2.44
C ASP A 48 4.29 -2.51 -2.32
N GLU A 49 5.32 -2.30 -1.50
CA GLU A 49 5.98 -1.01 -1.29
C GLU A 49 7.09 -0.74 -2.32
N SER A 50 7.44 -1.69 -3.20
CA SER A 50 8.54 -1.54 -4.14
C SER A 50 8.23 -0.62 -5.32
N GLU A 51 6.96 -0.29 -5.54
CA GLU A 51 6.49 0.64 -6.58
C GLU A 51 5.99 1.97 -5.98
N VAL A 52 6.43 2.34 -4.77
CA VAL A 52 6.25 3.70 -4.28
C VAL A 52 7.10 4.62 -5.17
N GLU A 53 6.50 5.07 -6.28
CA GLU A 53 7.06 6.10 -7.14
C GLU A 53 6.95 7.42 -6.39
N ASP A 54 8.06 7.87 -5.82
CA ASP A 54 8.22 9.29 -5.53
C ASP A 54 8.30 10.02 -6.87
N ASP A 55 7.19 10.65 -7.28
CA ASP A 55 7.18 11.71 -8.30
C ASP A 55 8.15 12.82 -7.84
N ASP A 56 9.42 12.71 -8.26
CA ASP A 56 10.43 13.77 -8.25
C ASP A 56 10.11 14.83 -9.33
#